data_AF-A0A1S8C7Y7-F1
#
_entry.id   AF-A0A1S8C7Y7-F1
#
_cell.length_a   1.000
_cell.length_b   1.000
_cell.length_c   1.000
_cell.angle_alpha   90.00
_cell.angle_beta   90.00
_cell.angle_gamma   90.00
#
_symmetry.space_group_name_H-M   'P 1'
#
loop_
_entity.id
_entity.type
_entity.pdbx_description
1 polymer ?
#
loop_
_entity_poly.entity_id
_entity_poly.type
_entity_poly.pdbx_seq_one_letter_code
_entity_poly.pdbx_strand_id
1 'polypeptide(L)'
;MHPTGQQYLLSCAGAEVTVVEVGGGLRTYRTGGREVVDGFAEHELAEYGRGHVLAPWPNRLRDGRYTWDGQEQQLPINEPEVATAIHGLVRFVSWSVVERASDAITLEHLLHPQPGYPFALRLRVGYELSPEGLTVTTSATNEGATALPYGEGHHPYLAAGAGLRVDDCTVVAPGATRLETDERGIPTGSA
;
A
#
# COMPACT_ATOMS: atom_id res chain seq x y z
N MET A 1 11.88 -11.66 -16.23
CA MET A 1 10.46 -11.43 -15.86
C MET A 1 10.47 -10.46 -14.70
N HIS A 2 9.65 -9.42 -14.72
CA HIS A 2 9.53 -8.47 -13.61
C HIS A 2 8.55 -9.03 -12.58
N PRO A 3 8.95 -9.26 -11.31
CA PRO A 3 8.04 -9.76 -10.28
C PRO A 3 6.84 -8.84 -10.03
N THR A 4 6.99 -7.54 -10.30
CA THR A 4 5.95 -6.53 -10.13
C THR A 4 5.23 -6.13 -11.42
N GLY A 5 5.36 -6.92 -12.49
CA GLY A 5 4.69 -6.67 -13.77
C GLY A 5 5.25 -5.47 -14.53
N GLN A 6 4.40 -4.75 -15.27
CA GLN A 6 4.83 -3.54 -16.00
C GLN A 6 5.35 -2.45 -15.05
N GLN A 7 6.32 -1.69 -15.56
CA GLN A 7 6.96 -0.58 -14.84
C GLN A 7 6.59 0.73 -15.55
N TYR A 8 5.98 1.66 -14.83
CA TYR A 8 5.48 2.92 -15.36
C TYR A 8 6.32 4.08 -14.82
N LEU A 9 7.23 4.59 -15.65
CA LEU A 9 8.01 5.78 -15.33
C LEU A 9 7.16 7.04 -15.55
N LEU A 10 7.12 7.89 -14.53
CA LEU A 10 6.63 9.26 -14.56
C LEU A 10 7.81 10.21 -14.40
N SER A 11 7.76 11.37 -15.05
CA SER A 11 8.80 12.40 -14.93
C SER A 11 8.22 13.80 -14.98
N CYS A 12 8.64 14.67 -14.07
CA CYS A 12 8.28 16.09 -14.06
C CYS A 12 9.37 16.90 -13.36
N ALA A 13 9.79 18.03 -13.94
CA ALA A 13 10.76 18.96 -13.36
C ALA A 13 12.06 18.32 -12.79
N GLY A 14 12.56 17.24 -13.42
CA GLY A 14 13.76 16.52 -12.98
C GLY A 14 13.53 15.52 -11.83
N ALA A 15 12.30 15.37 -11.37
CA ALA A 15 11.87 14.26 -10.54
C ALA A 15 11.41 13.08 -11.40
N GLU A 16 11.61 11.87 -10.89
CA GLU A 16 11.24 10.61 -11.54
C GLU A 16 10.60 9.67 -10.52
N VAL A 17 9.52 9.01 -10.93
CA VAL A 17 8.77 8.05 -10.12
C VAL A 17 8.51 6.80 -10.95
N THR A 18 8.75 5.62 -10.39
CA THR A 18 8.28 4.36 -11.01
C THR A 18 7.12 3.78 -10.23
N VAL A 19 5.97 3.66 -10.88
CA VAL A 19 4.79 2.92 -10.40
C VAL A 19 4.76 1.54 -11.05
N VAL A 20 4.26 0.52 -10.35
CA VAL A 20 4.25 -0.88 -10.83
C VAL A 20 2.83 -1.43 -10.97
N GLU A 21 2.64 -2.33 -11.95
CA GLU A 21 1.36 -2.98 -12.23
C GLU A 21 0.87 -3.86 -11.08
N VAL A 22 1.73 -4.76 -10.58
CA VAL A 22 1.35 -5.68 -9.49
C VAL A 22 1.44 -4.92 -8.18
N GLY A 23 0.34 -4.93 -7.42
CA GLY A 23 0.23 -4.17 -6.17
C GLY A 23 -0.11 -2.68 -6.36
N GLY A 24 -0.12 -2.18 -7.60
CA GLY A 24 -0.39 -0.78 -7.92
C GLY A 24 0.55 0.20 -7.24
N GLY A 25 1.75 -0.27 -6.85
CA GLY A 25 2.60 0.36 -5.85
C GLY A 25 3.68 1.29 -6.40
N LEU A 26 4.36 1.98 -5.49
CA LEU A 26 5.48 2.88 -5.76
C LEU A 26 6.81 2.14 -5.59
N ARG A 27 7.56 1.89 -6.68
CA ARG A 27 8.87 1.23 -6.63
C ARG A 27 10.01 2.22 -6.35
N THR A 28 10.05 3.33 -7.08
CA THR A 28 11.10 4.34 -6.93
C THR A 28 10.51 5.74 -6.92
N TYR A 29 11.21 6.65 -6.26
CA TYR A 29 10.94 8.07 -6.30
C TYR A 29 12.25 8.83 -6.04
N ARG A 30 12.69 9.58 -7.04
CA ARG A 30 13.91 10.39 -7.00
C ARG A 30 13.59 11.83 -7.39
N THR A 31 14.19 12.79 -6.69
CA THR A 31 14.08 14.22 -7.03
C THR A 31 15.34 14.96 -6.58
N GLY A 32 15.81 15.94 -7.36
CA GLY A 32 17.00 16.72 -7.00
C GLY A 32 18.26 15.88 -6.75
N GLY A 33 18.40 14.74 -7.45
CA GLY A 33 19.55 13.83 -7.30
C GLY A 33 19.53 12.96 -6.04
N ARG A 34 18.46 12.97 -5.24
CA ARG A 34 18.30 12.10 -4.05
C ARG A 34 17.16 11.11 -4.23
N GLU A 35 17.35 9.91 -3.70
CA GLU A 35 16.25 8.96 -3.47
C GLU A 35 15.37 9.49 -2.33
N VAL A 36 14.06 9.45 -2.55
CA VAL A 36 13.04 9.81 -1.55
C VAL A 36 12.52 8.55 -0.86
N VAL A 37 12.41 7.45 -1.59
CA VAL A 37 11.95 6.16 -1.07
C VAL A 37 13.08 5.12 -1.13
N ASP A 38 13.18 4.31 -0.09
CA ASP A 38 13.97 3.08 -0.08
C ASP A 38 13.17 1.98 -0.77
N GLY A 39 13.26 2.00 -2.10
CA GLY A 39 12.52 1.12 -3.00
C GLY A 39 13.04 -0.32 -3.04
N PHE A 40 12.99 -0.90 -4.23
CA PHE A 40 13.53 -2.22 -4.54
C PHE A 40 13.93 -2.28 -6.02
N ALA A 41 14.80 -3.22 -6.38
CA ALA A 41 15.27 -3.34 -7.75
C ALA A 41 14.19 -3.89 -8.68
N GLU A 42 14.32 -3.59 -9.98
CA GLU A 42 13.35 -3.92 -11.02
C GLU A 42 12.99 -5.41 -11.16
N HIS A 43 13.90 -6.28 -10.73
CA HIS A 43 13.77 -7.73 -10.82
C HIS A 43 13.67 -8.39 -9.43
N GLU A 44 13.43 -7.60 -8.39
CA GLU A 44 13.19 -8.06 -7.03
C GLU A 44 11.69 -8.10 -6.72
N LEU A 45 11.33 -8.98 -5.79
CA LEU A 45 10.01 -8.94 -5.18
C LEU A 45 9.93 -7.75 -4.22
N ALA A 46 8.78 -7.12 -4.13
CA ALA A 46 8.50 -6.11 -3.11
C ALA A 46 8.33 -6.76 -1.72
N GLU A 47 9.45 -7.01 -1.05
CA GLU A 47 9.46 -7.59 0.29
C GLU A 47 8.88 -6.63 1.34
N TYR A 48 8.34 -7.17 2.42
CA TYR A 48 7.81 -6.42 3.58
C TYR A 48 6.75 -5.37 3.24
N GLY A 49 6.11 -5.46 2.07
CA GLY A 49 5.10 -4.50 1.67
C GLY A 49 5.63 -3.22 1.02
N ARG A 50 6.94 -3.08 0.81
CA ARG A 50 7.58 -1.85 0.26
C ARG A 50 6.82 -1.32 -0.96
N GLY A 51 6.29 -0.11 -0.84
CA GLY A 51 5.61 0.60 -1.91
C GLY A 51 4.17 0.15 -2.21
N HIS A 52 3.66 -0.90 -1.56
CA HIS A 52 2.33 -1.42 -1.87
C HIS A 52 1.19 -0.52 -1.35
N VAL A 53 0.05 -0.63 -2.04
CA VAL A 53 -1.26 -0.24 -1.53
C VAL A 53 -1.78 -1.35 -0.61
N LEU A 54 -2.28 -0.98 0.57
CA LEU A 54 -2.74 -1.90 1.62
C LEU A 54 -4.25 -1.75 1.80
N ALA A 55 -5.03 -2.53 1.06
CA ALA A 55 -6.49 -2.50 1.11
C ALA A 55 -7.07 -3.91 0.96
N PRO A 56 -8.24 -4.22 1.54
CA PRO A 56 -9.17 -3.32 2.25
C PRO A 56 -8.94 -3.22 3.76
N TRP A 57 -7.76 -3.58 4.26
CA TRP A 57 -7.29 -3.21 5.60
C TRP A 57 -5.76 -3.05 5.59
N PRO A 58 -5.20 -2.04 6.29
CA PRO A 58 -3.79 -1.70 6.13
C PRO A 58 -2.87 -2.47 7.06
N ASN A 59 -3.36 -3.13 8.11
CA ASN A 59 -2.52 -3.78 9.10
C ASN A 59 -3.03 -5.18 9.44
N ARG A 60 -2.90 -5.64 10.68
CA ARG A 60 -3.22 -7.02 11.07
C ARG A 60 -4.67 -7.21 11.48
N LEU A 61 -5.22 -8.36 11.12
CA LEU A 61 -6.43 -8.94 11.71
C LEU A 61 -6.05 -10.18 12.51
N ARG A 62 -6.42 -10.17 13.80
CA ARG A 62 -6.16 -11.25 14.75
C ARG A 62 -6.79 -12.55 14.24
N ASP A 63 -5.97 -13.60 14.10
CA ASP A 63 -6.38 -14.93 13.64
C ASP A 63 -7.06 -14.92 12.25
N GLY A 64 -6.87 -13.84 11.48
CA GLY A 64 -7.55 -13.61 10.21
C GLY A 64 -9.07 -13.47 10.36
N ARG A 65 -9.58 -13.19 11.56
CA ARG A 65 -11.01 -13.13 11.85
C ARG A 65 -11.49 -11.72 12.06
N TYR A 66 -12.70 -11.47 11.59
CA TYR A 66 -13.45 -10.28 11.92
C TYR A 66 -14.96 -10.56 11.83
N THR A 67 -15.75 -9.72 12.49
CA THR A 67 -17.22 -9.77 12.41
C THR A 67 -17.69 -8.51 11.70
N TRP A 68 -18.54 -8.67 10.69
CA TRP A 68 -19.21 -7.56 10.02
C TRP A 68 -20.68 -7.88 9.82
N ASP A 69 -21.55 -6.94 10.20
CA ASP A 69 -23.00 -7.10 10.12
C ASP A 69 -23.51 -8.43 10.73
N GLY A 70 -22.94 -8.77 11.91
CA GLY A 70 -23.27 -10.01 12.64
C GLY A 70 -22.73 -11.30 12.01
N GLN A 71 -22.01 -11.25 10.89
CA GLN A 71 -21.40 -12.41 10.22
C GLN A 71 -19.91 -12.50 10.54
N GLU A 72 -19.48 -13.68 11.00
CA GLU A 72 -18.05 -13.98 11.16
C GLU A 72 -17.42 -14.27 9.79
N GLN A 73 -16.25 -13.69 9.56
CA GLN A 73 -15.46 -13.87 8.33
C GLN A 73 -14.08 -14.41 8.69
N GLN A 74 -13.53 -15.28 7.85
CA GLN A 74 -12.20 -15.88 8.01
C GLN A 74 -11.36 -15.63 6.75
N LEU A 75 -10.29 -14.87 6.92
CA LEU A 75 -9.30 -14.58 5.88
C LEU A 75 -8.13 -15.58 5.95
N PRO A 76 -7.41 -15.79 4.83
CA PRO A 76 -6.15 -16.52 4.84
C PRO A 76 -5.12 -15.88 5.77
N ILE A 77 -4.40 -16.72 6.52
CA ILE A 77 -3.24 -16.29 7.31
C ILE A 77 -2.04 -16.16 6.37
N ASN A 78 -1.51 -14.95 6.25
CA ASN A 78 -0.32 -14.63 5.45
C ASN A 78 0.86 -14.15 6.31
N GLU A 79 0.71 -14.12 7.63
CA GLU A 79 1.80 -13.99 8.61
C GLU A 79 1.66 -15.15 9.63
N PRO A 80 2.13 -16.37 9.28
CA PRO A 80 1.92 -17.58 10.09
C PRO A 80 2.53 -17.50 11.49
N GLU A 81 3.64 -16.78 11.65
CA GLU A 81 4.42 -16.72 12.88
C GLU A 81 3.66 -16.05 14.03
N VAL A 82 2.76 -15.12 13.71
CA VAL A 82 1.90 -14.42 14.68
C VAL A 82 0.41 -14.68 14.42
N ALA A 83 0.09 -15.62 13.53
CA ALA A 83 -1.26 -16.02 13.15
C ALA A 83 -2.17 -14.83 12.79
N THR A 84 -1.75 -13.97 11.85
CA THR A 84 -2.57 -12.83 11.40
C THR A 84 -2.77 -12.79 9.89
N ALA A 85 -3.88 -12.16 9.48
CA ALA A 85 -4.05 -11.69 8.12
C ALA A 85 -3.61 -10.22 8.05
N ILE A 86 -2.53 -9.93 7.32
CA ILE A 86 -1.91 -8.60 7.25
C ILE A 86 -2.04 -7.98 5.86
N HIS A 87 -2.27 -6.66 5.84
CA HIS A 87 -2.13 -5.80 4.66
C HIS A 87 -3.04 -6.13 3.48
N GLY A 88 -4.29 -6.50 3.77
CA GLY A 88 -5.32 -6.57 2.73
C GLY A 88 -5.11 -7.68 1.69
N LEU A 89 -5.68 -7.44 0.51
CA LEU A 89 -5.86 -8.43 -0.55
C LEU A 89 -5.23 -8.00 -1.89
N VAL A 90 -4.67 -6.79 -1.97
CA VAL A 90 -4.32 -6.17 -3.25
C VAL A 90 -2.82 -6.01 -3.51
N ARG A 91 -1.96 -6.48 -2.60
CA ARG A 91 -0.49 -6.32 -2.72
C ARG A 91 0.15 -7.11 -3.87
N PHE A 92 -0.44 -8.24 -4.24
CA PHE A 92 0.15 -9.18 -5.20
C PHE A 92 -0.76 -9.48 -6.39
N VAL A 93 -1.68 -8.56 -6.69
CA VAL A 93 -2.61 -8.66 -7.83
C VAL A 93 -2.28 -7.58 -8.85
N SER A 94 -2.59 -7.83 -10.13
CA SER A 94 -2.44 -6.82 -11.18
C SER A 94 -3.46 -5.71 -11.06
N TRP A 95 -3.01 -4.49 -11.34
CA TRP A 95 -3.83 -3.31 -11.52
C TRP A 95 -3.75 -2.84 -12.96
N SER A 96 -4.88 -2.40 -13.52
CA SER A 96 -4.99 -1.95 -14.90
C SER A 96 -4.82 -0.44 -14.99
N VAL A 97 -4.06 0.04 -15.98
CA VAL A 97 -3.99 1.48 -16.28
C VAL A 97 -5.32 1.95 -16.85
N VAL A 98 -5.93 2.96 -16.24
CA VAL A 98 -7.17 3.60 -16.74
C VAL A 98 -6.93 5.01 -17.27
N GLU A 99 -5.91 5.70 -16.77
CA GLU A 99 -5.47 7.02 -17.26
C GLU A 99 -3.96 7.11 -17.20
N ARG A 100 -3.33 7.76 -18.18
CA ARG A 100 -1.87 7.93 -18.22
C ARG A 100 -1.44 9.17 -19.00
N ALA A 101 -0.50 9.90 -18.41
CA ALA A 101 0.29 10.97 -18.99
C ALA A 101 1.79 10.73 -18.73
N SER A 102 2.65 11.70 -19.05
CA SER A 102 4.10 11.63 -18.77
C SER A 102 4.42 11.81 -17.29
N ASP A 103 3.55 12.50 -16.55
CA ASP A 103 3.72 12.93 -15.17
C ASP A 103 2.60 12.42 -14.25
N ALA A 104 1.58 11.74 -14.80
CA ALA A 104 0.50 11.16 -14.02
C ALA A 104 0.07 9.77 -14.52
N ILE A 105 -0.41 8.92 -13.61
CA ILE A 105 -1.04 7.64 -13.94
C ILE A 105 -2.10 7.28 -12.91
N THR A 106 -3.22 6.73 -13.39
CA THR A 106 -4.25 6.12 -12.53
C THR A 106 -4.33 4.63 -12.83
N LEU A 107 -4.14 3.83 -11.79
CA LEU A 107 -4.28 2.37 -11.81
C LEU A 107 -5.60 1.98 -11.14
N GLU A 108 -6.25 0.93 -11.64
CA GLU A 108 -7.51 0.41 -11.11
C GLU A 108 -7.43 -1.09 -10.87
N HIS A 109 -8.01 -1.54 -9.75
CA HIS A 109 -8.26 -2.95 -9.48
C HIS A 109 -9.69 -3.16 -8.99
N LEU A 110 -10.40 -4.09 -9.61
CA LEU A 110 -11.71 -4.55 -9.14
C LEU A 110 -11.50 -5.80 -8.28
N LEU A 111 -11.61 -5.63 -6.96
CA LEU A 111 -11.62 -6.74 -6.03
C LEU A 111 -13.00 -7.40 -6.06
N HIS A 112 -13.06 -8.63 -6.56
CA HIS A 112 -14.27 -9.43 -6.54
C HIS A 112 -14.48 -10.11 -5.17
N PRO A 113 -15.74 -10.40 -4.79
CA PRO A 113 -16.04 -11.18 -3.59
C PRO A 113 -15.26 -12.49 -3.55
N GLN A 114 -14.69 -12.81 -2.39
CA GLN A 114 -13.95 -14.05 -2.16
C GLN A 114 -14.15 -14.56 -0.73
N PRO A 115 -13.77 -15.82 -0.41
CA PRO A 115 -13.87 -16.33 0.96
C PRO A 115 -13.20 -15.40 1.97
N GLY A 116 -13.92 -15.08 3.05
CA GLY A 116 -13.45 -14.16 4.09
C GLY A 116 -13.59 -12.68 3.77
N TYR A 117 -13.91 -12.29 2.53
CA TYR A 117 -14.25 -10.91 2.17
C TYR A 117 -15.28 -10.90 1.02
N PRO A 118 -16.58 -11.12 1.32
CA PRO A 118 -17.62 -11.33 0.32
C PRO A 118 -18.17 -10.01 -0.27
N PHE A 119 -17.30 -9.03 -0.53
CA PHE A 119 -17.68 -7.71 -1.02
C PHE A 119 -16.96 -7.37 -2.33
N ALA A 120 -17.67 -6.67 -3.22
CA ALA A 120 -17.08 -6.12 -4.44
C ALA A 120 -16.59 -4.70 -4.18
N LEU A 121 -15.32 -4.43 -4.45
CA LEU A 121 -14.69 -3.14 -4.18
C LEU A 121 -13.84 -2.74 -5.38
N ARG A 122 -14.18 -1.61 -6.01
CA ARG A 122 -13.30 -1.00 -7.02
C ARG A 122 -12.35 -0.05 -6.33
N LEU A 123 -11.06 -0.26 -6.53
CA LEU A 123 -10.00 0.61 -6.03
C LEU A 123 -9.34 1.31 -7.20
N ARG A 124 -9.04 2.60 -7.03
CA ARG A 124 -8.13 3.34 -7.90
C ARG A 124 -7.04 3.98 -7.08
N VAL A 125 -5.82 3.94 -7.59
CA VAL A 125 -4.69 4.69 -7.07
C VAL A 125 -4.12 5.57 -8.18
N GLY A 126 -4.17 6.88 -7.98
CA GLY A 126 -3.60 7.89 -8.84
C GLY A 126 -2.27 8.37 -8.29
N TYR A 127 -1.28 8.50 -9.17
CA TYR A 127 0.03 9.09 -8.89
C TYR A 127 0.20 10.29 -9.81
N GLU A 128 0.38 11.47 -9.25
CA GLU A 128 0.58 12.72 -9.99
C GLU A 128 1.87 13.38 -9.51
N LEU A 129 2.81 13.58 -10.42
CA LEU A 129 4.11 14.16 -10.13
C LEU A 129 4.14 15.60 -10.64
N SER A 130 4.26 16.55 -9.72
CA SER A 130 4.40 17.97 -10.02
C SER A 130 5.77 18.50 -9.56
N PRO A 131 6.11 19.77 -9.87
CA PRO A 131 7.30 20.41 -9.32
C PRO A 131 7.35 20.42 -7.78
N GLU A 132 6.19 20.40 -7.12
CA GLU A 132 6.05 20.39 -5.66
C GLU A 132 6.26 19.01 -5.02
N GLY A 133 6.08 17.93 -5.80
CA GLY A 133 6.29 16.57 -5.34
C GLY A 133 5.34 15.55 -5.95
N LEU A 134 5.29 14.38 -5.32
CA LEU A 134 4.36 13.31 -5.70
C LEU A 134 3.08 13.42 -4.85
N THR A 135 1.94 13.55 -5.50
CA THR A 135 0.62 13.36 -4.90
C THR A 135 0.12 11.95 -5.20
N VAL A 136 -0.36 11.26 -4.17
CA VAL A 136 -0.99 9.94 -4.31
C VAL A 136 -2.43 10.04 -3.85
N THR A 137 -3.37 9.68 -4.71
CA THR A 137 -4.81 9.73 -4.43
C THR A 137 -5.41 8.34 -4.56
N THR A 138 -5.92 7.80 -3.46
CA THR A 138 -6.66 6.53 -3.47
C THR A 138 -8.15 6.79 -3.39
N SER A 139 -8.93 6.12 -4.24
CA SER A 139 -10.38 6.09 -4.16
C SER A 139 -10.89 4.66 -4.13
N ALA A 140 -12.01 4.48 -3.43
CA ALA A 140 -12.64 3.19 -3.22
C ALA A 140 -14.14 3.33 -3.44
N THR A 141 -14.68 2.51 -4.34
CA THR A 141 -16.12 2.45 -4.63
C THR A 141 -16.63 1.08 -4.21
N ASN A 142 -17.57 1.07 -3.27
CA ASN A 142 -18.34 -0.12 -2.98
C ASN A 142 -19.27 -0.42 -4.17
N GLU A 143 -19.01 -1.52 -4.86
CA GLU A 143 -19.76 -1.98 -6.04
C GLU A 143 -20.93 -2.90 -5.65
N GLY A 144 -21.06 -3.20 -4.35
CA GLY A 144 -22.12 -4.02 -3.79
C GLY A 144 -23.35 -3.23 -3.36
N ALA A 145 -24.40 -3.96 -2.99
CA ALA A 145 -25.65 -3.40 -2.48
C ALA A 145 -25.66 -3.16 -0.96
N THR A 146 -24.65 -3.67 -0.23
CA THR A 146 -24.56 -3.62 1.23
C THR A 146 -23.30 -2.90 1.67
N ALA A 147 -23.31 -2.35 2.90
CA ALA A 147 -22.11 -1.76 3.49
C ALA A 147 -21.00 -2.82 3.67
N LEU A 148 -19.74 -2.39 3.53
CA LEU A 148 -18.54 -3.22 3.68
C LEU A 148 -17.55 -2.60 4.68
N PRO A 149 -16.69 -3.41 5.33
CA PRO A 149 -15.59 -2.89 6.12
C PRO A 149 -14.45 -2.45 5.20
N TYR A 150 -13.92 -1.25 5.43
CA TYR A 150 -12.82 -0.70 4.64
C TYR A 150 -11.85 0.09 5.51
N GLY A 151 -10.57 -0.20 5.31
CA GLY A 151 -9.44 0.62 5.74
C GLY A 151 -8.35 0.56 4.68
N GLU A 152 -7.52 1.58 4.63
CA GLU A 152 -6.49 1.72 3.61
C GLU A 152 -5.20 2.27 4.24
N GLY A 153 -4.09 1.97 3.57
CA GLY A 153 -2.81 2.61 3.83
C GLY A 153 -1.85 2.42 2.66
N HIS A 154 -0.83 3.25 2.61
CA HIS A 154 0.29 3.15 1.69
C HIS A 154 1.55 2.77 2.46
N HIS A 155 2.44 2.00 1.84
CA HIS A 155 3.61 1.45 2.52
C HIS A 155 4.97 1.90 1.93
N PRO A 156 5.20 3.21 1.65
CA PRO A 156 6.51 3.66 1.23
C PRO A 156 7.51 3.51 2.38
N TYR A 157 8.70 3.02 2.08
CA TYR A 157 9.84 3.15 2.97
C TYR A 157 10.57 4.43 2.55
N LEU A 158 10.81 5.34 3.49
CA LEU A 158 11.54 6.57 3.17
C LEU A 158 13.04 6.31 3.18
N ALA A 159 13.75 6.82 2.18
CA ALA A 159 15.19 6.72 2.13
C ALA A 159 15.82 7.62 3.22
N ALA A 160 16.80 7.09 3.95
CA ALA A 160 17.55 7.85 4.95
C ALA A 160 18.43 8.96 4.34
N GLY A 161 18.77 8.81 3.06
CA GLY A 161 19.73 9.66 2.34
C GLY A 161 21.06 8.95 2.09
N ALA A 162 21.85 9.47 1.15
CA ALA A 162 23.09 8.83 0.73
C ALA A 162 24.10 8.76 1.88
N GLY A 163 24.55 7.54 2.20
CA GLY A 163 25.53 7.28 3.26
C GLY A 163 24.97 7.34 4.69
N LEU A 164 23.66 7.53 4.85
CA LEU A 164 22.99 7.57 6.15
C LEU A 164 22.22 6.27 6.41
N ARG A 165 22.06 5.95 7.70
CA ARG A 165 21.14 4.94 8.22
C ARG A 165 19.89 5.61 8.76
N VAL A 166 18.81 4.85 8.92
CA VAL A 166 17.59 5.35 9.58
C VAL A 166 17.88 5.86 11.00
N ASP A 167 18.85 5.23 11.69
CA ASP A 167 19.31 5.65 13.02
C ASP A 167 19.93 7.07 13.04
N ASP A 168 20.36 7.59 11.89
CA ASP A 168 20.93 8.93 11.74
C ASP A 168 19.84 9.99 11.45
N CYS A 169 18.59 9.57 11.25
CA CYS A 169 17.48 10.45 10.88
C CYS A 169 16.66 10.89 12.10
N THR A 170 16.07 12.09 12.01
CA THR A 170 15.04 12.54 12.95
C THR A 170 13.70 12.60 12.25
N VAL A 171 12.67 12.02 12.89
CA VAL A 171 11.27 12.14 12.45
C VAL A 171 10.53 13.04 13.44
N VAL A 172 9.81 14.02 12.92
CA VAL A 172 8.87 14.83 13.69
C VAL A 172 7.47 14.41 13.29
N ALA A 173 6.79 13.70 14.20
CA ALA A 173 5.39 13.32 14.03
C ALA A 173 4.52 14.24 14.90
N PRO A 174 3.52 14.96 14.34
CA PRO A 174 2.65 15.83 15.13
C PRO A 174 1.60 15.05 15.95
N GLY A 175 1.59 13.71 15.86
CA GLY A 175 0.67 12.87 16.61
C GLY A 175 0.95 12.94 18.11
N ALA A 176 -0.12 13.11 18.91
CA ALA A 176 -0.03 13.18 20.37
C ALA A 176 -0.24 11.83 21.07
N THR A 177 -0.62 10.78 20.32
CA THR A 177 -1.07 9.50 20.86
C THR A 177 -0.52 8.36 20.02
N ARG A 178 -0.12 7.27 20.69
CA ARG A 178 0.38 6.05 20.05
C ARG A 178 -0.41 4.86 20.59
N LEU A 179 -1.10 4.15 19.72
CA LEU A 179 -1.75 2.90 20.11
C LEU A 179 -0.69 1.87 20.54
N GLU A 180 -0.89 1.26 21.70
CA GLU A 180 -0.07 0.15 22.16
C GLU A 180 -0.48 -1.14 21.44
N THR A 181 0.51 -2.00 21.21
CA THR A 181 0.32 -3.29 20.54
C THR A 181 0.84 -4.42 21.40
N ASP A 182 0.19 -5.58 21.30
CA ASP A 182 0.70 -6.83 21.87
C ASP A 182 1.91 -7.35 21.08
N GLU A 183 2.48 -8.48 21.52
CA GLU A 183 3.62 -9.14 20.89
C GLU A 183 3.36 -9.62 19.45
N ARG A 184 2.08 -9.69 19.04
CA ARG A 184 1.64 -10.02 17.68
C ARG A 184 1.45 -8.77 16.82
N GLY A 185 1.70 -7.58 17.36
CA GLY A 185 1.48 -6.32 16.68
C GLY A 185 0.00 -5.95 16.54
N ILE A 186 -0.89 -6.51 17.36
CA ILE A 186 -2.32 -6.16 17.38
C ILE A 186 -2.56 -5.05 18.39
N PRO A 187 -3.31 -3.98 18.04
CA PRO A 187 -3.69 -2.95 19.00
C PRO A 187 -4.43 -3.52 20.22
N THR A 188 -4.03 -3.09 21.42
CA THR A 188 -4.62 -3.55 22.69
C THR A 188 -5.85 -2.74 23.10
N GLY A 189 -6.08 -1.59 22.45
CA GLY A 189 -7.08 -0.60 22.83
C GLY A 189 -6.55 0.49 23.78
N SER A 190 -5.30 0.39 24.21
CA SER A 190 -4.59 1.40 25.01
C SER A 190 -3.80 2.35 24.11
N ALA A 191 -3.56 3.57 24.60
CA ALA A 191 -2.98 4.67 23.84
C ALA A 191 -2.10 5.58 24.70
#